data_AF-A0A452XKU4-F1
#
_entry.id   AF-A0A452XKU4-F1
#
_cell.length_a   1.000
_cell.length_b   1.000
_cell.length_c   1.000
_cell.angle_alpha   90.00
_cell.angle_beta   90.00
_cell.angle_gamma   90.00
#
_symmetry.space_group_name_H-M   'P 1'
#
loop_
_entity.id
_entity.type
_entity.pdbx_description
1 polymer ?
#
loop_
_entity_poly.entity_id
_entity_poly.type
_entity_poly.pdbx_seq_one_letter_code
_entity_poly.pdbx_strand_id
1 'polypeptide(L)'
;MMMSVLCSLFFLIASISMVLLMLRYRYFLLDDQGKKMAGQTGTVRTNCVDCLDRTNVTQSMVGRKTLESQLQQLGVLGGNDTISNHPAFDADYKVLWANHGDAISTQYSGTPALKGDFVRYGKRTTQGILNDLWNALARYYFNNFADGTKQDAMDLLQGHYVSSVSRDAAIPSRPG
;
A
#
# COMPACT_ATOMS: atom_id res chain seq x y z
N MET A 1 8.89 19.21 15.66
CA MET A 1 8.42 18.25 16.68
C MET A 1 6.90 18.32 16.91
N MET A 2 6.29 19.52 16.97
CA MET A 2 4.82 19.68 17.17
C MET A 2 3.95 19.22 15.97
N MET A 3 4.42 19.43 14.73
CA MET A 3 3.75 18.94 13.51
C MET A 3 3.73 17.41 13.37
N SER A 4 4.70 16.72 13.97
CA SER A 4 4.80 15.26 13.96
C SER A 4 3.74 14.62 14.86
N VAL A 5 3.43 15.25 15.99
CA VAL A 5 2.44 14.75 16.97
C VAL A 5 1.02 15.01 16.49
N LEU A 6 0.72 16.19 15.92
CA LEU A 6 -0.61 16.47 15.34
C LEU A 6 -0.91 15.56 14.13
N CYS A 7 0.06 15.31 13.25
CA CYS A 7 -0.12 14.40 12.11
C CYS A 7 -0.32 12.95 12.58
N SER A 8 0.40 12.51 13.61
CA SER A 8 0.23 11.17 14.20
C SER A 8 -1.13 10.99 14.89
N LEU A 9 -1.62 12.03 15.58
CA LEU A 9 -2.92 12.00 16.25
C LEU A 9 -4.07 12.00 15.24
N PHE A 10 -3.96 12.78 14.16
CA PHE A 10 -4.92 12.74 13.04
C PHE A 10 -4.93 11.38 12.35
N PHE A 11 -3.74 10.78 12.15
CA PHE A 11 -3.62 9.41 11.61
C PHE A 11 -4.28 8.36 12.51
N LEU A 12 -4.12 8.48 13.83
CA LEU A 12 -4.71 7.55 14.79
C LEU A 12 -6.24 7.67 14.80
N ILE A 13 -6.77 8.89 14.86
CA ILE A 13 -8.21 9.17 14.86
C ILE A 13 -8.84 8.71 13.53
N ALA A 14 -8.19 9.02 12.40
CA ALA A 14 -8.64 8.56 11.09
C ALA A 14 -8.62 7.03 11.01
N SER A 15 -7.55 6.37 11.48
CA SER A 15 -7.43 4.91 11.47
C SER A 15 -8.49 4.23 12.35
N ILE A 16 -8.80 4.79 13.54
CA ILE A 16 -9.84 4.26 14.43
C ILE A 16 -11.23 4.37 13.79
N SER A 17 -11.55 5.54 13.21
CA SER A 17 -12.80 5.73 12.45
C SER A 17 -12.90 4.77 11.27
N MET A 18 -11.77 4.53 10.59
CA MET A 18 -11.63 3.62 9.45
C MET A 18 -11.91 2.16 9.82
N VAL A 19 -11.39 1.71 10.97
CA VAL A 19 -11.65 0.37 11.52
C VAL A 19 -13.14 0.19 11.82
N LEU A 20 -13.77 1.19 12.48
CA LEU A 20 -15.21 1.14 12.79
C LEU A 20 -16.07 1.08 11.52
N LEU A 21 -15.69 1.83 10.49
CA LEU A 21 -16.35 1.82 9.18
C LEU A 21 -16.23 0.47 8.48
N MET A 22 -15.06 -0.18 8.54
CA MET A 22 -14.86 -1.51 7.94
C MET A 22 -15.67 -2.60 8.62
N LEU A 23 -15.75 -2.59 9.96
CA LEU A 23 -16.65 -3.51 10.68
C LEU A 23 -18.11 -3.32 10.26
N ARG A 24 -18.50 -2.10 9.86
CA ARG A 24 -19.83 -1.78 9.34
C ARG A 24 -20.03 -2.20 7.87
N TYR A 25 -18.99 -2.10 7.04
CA TYR A 25 -19.03 -2.48 5.63
C TYR A 25 -18.94 -3.98 5.39
N ARG A 26 -18.66 -4.76 6.44
CA ARG A 26 -18.55 -6.23 6.42
C ARG A 26 -17.49 -6.72 5.42
N TYR A 27 -17.30 -8.02 5.38
CA TYR A 27 -16.44 -8.69 4.40
C TYR A 27 -17.26 -9.69 3.60
N PHE A 28 -16.69 -10.11 2.48
CA PHE A 28 -17.27 -11.19 1.70
C PHE A 28 -17.01 -12.52 2.40
N LEU A 29 -18.09 -13.29 2.61
CA LEU A 29 -18.04 -14.61 3.25
C LEU A 29 -18.89 -15.59 2.45
N LEU A 30 -18.30 -16.74 2.15
CA LEU A 30 -18.95 -17.88 1.52
C LEU A 30 -19.02 -19.03 2.53
N ASP A 31 -20.06 -19.85 2.43
CA ASP A 31 -20.11 -21.14 3.11
C ASP A 31 -19.28 -22.20 2.36
N ASP A 32 -19.22 -23.40 2.94
CA ASP A 32 -18.57 -24.59 2.38
C ASP A 32 -19.17 -25.03 1.04
N GLN A 33 -20.41 -24.65 0.76
CA GLN A 33 -21.13 -24.91 -0.49
C GLN A 33 -21.00 -23.76 -1.50
N GLY A 34 -20.19 -22.73 -1.20
CA GLY A 34 -19.96 -21.58 -2.06
C GLY A 34 -21.12 -20.57 -2.10
N LYS A 35 -22.13 -20.71 -1.23
CA LYS A 35 -23.23 -19.76 -1.11
C LYS A 35 -22.81 -18.57 -0.24
N LYS A 36 -23.21 -17.38 -0.71
CA LYS A 36 -22.90 -16.11 -0.06
C LYS A 36 -23.61 -15.97 1.28
N MET A 37 -22.84 -15.97 2.37
CA MET A 37 -23.32 -15.70 3.72
C MET A 37 -23.29 -14.20 4.04
N ALA A 38 -22.23 -13.51 3.61
CA ALA A 38 -22.08 -12.07 3.79
C ALA A 38 -21.48 -11.40 2.55
N GLY A 39 -21.89 -10.16 2.29
CA GLY A 39 -21.34 -9.33 1.23
C GLY A 39 -20.68 -8.09 1.81
N GLN A 40 -19.52 -7.75 1.24
CA GLN A 40 -18.89 -6.46 1.45
C GLN A 40 -19.76 -5.37 0.81
N THR A 41 -20.18 -4.39 1.59
CA THR A 41 -21.07 -3.29 1.18
C THR A 41 -20.33 -1.97 0.96
N GLY A 42 -19.03 -1.92 1.24
CA GLY A 42 -18.21 -0.74 1.04
C GLY A 42 -16.72 -1.05 1.03
N THR A 43 -15.94 -0.07 0.56
CA THR A 43 -14.48 -0.15 0.48
C THR A 43 -13.90 1.11 1.08
N VAL A 44 -12.77 0.96 1.77
CA VAL A 44 -12.02 2.11 2.25
C VAL A 44 -10.87 2.42 1.32
N ARG A 45 -10.82 3.69 0.87
CA ARG A 45 -9.72 4.22 0.08
C ARG A 45 -8.88 5.16 0.94
N THR A 46 -7.63 4.78 1.17
CA THR A 46 -6.62 5.65 1.79
C THR A 46 -5.83 6.36 0.71
N ASN A 47 -5.70 7.68 0.82
CA ASN A 47 -4.77 8.45 0.02
C ASN A 47 -3.71 9.06 0.94
N CYS A 48 -2.44 9.03 0.53
CA CYS A 48 -1.39 9.83 1.15
C CYS A 48 -0.53 10.46 0.06
N VAL A 49 -0.41 11.78 0.11
CA VAL A 49 0.38 12.57 -0.85
C VAL A 49 1.90 12.37 -0.63
N ASP A 50 2.33 11.88 0.53
CA ASP A 50 3.75 11.98 0.93
C ASP A 50 4.47 10.66 1.21
N CYS A 51 3.80 9.53 1.46
CA CYS A 51 4.50 8.23 1.57
C CYS A 51 3.55 7.03 1.60
N LEU A 52 3.89 6.07 0.73
CA LEU A 52 3.32 4.74 0.66
C LEU A 52 3.36 4.01 2.02
N ASP A 53 4.41 4.23 2.81
CA ASP A 53 4.62 3.58 4.11
C ASP A 53 3.48 3.88 5.10
N ARG A 54 2.98 5.12 5.13
CA ARG A 54 1.89 5.49 6.06
C ARG A 54 0.56 4.87 5.67
N THR A 55 0.28 4.75 4.37
CA THR A 55 -0.91 4.04 3.90
C THR A 55 -0.83 2.54 4.19
N ASN A 56 0.34 1.92 3.99
CA ASN A 56 0.52 0.49 4.23
C ASN A 56 0.32 0.14 5.71
N VAL A 57 0.83 0.97 6.63
CA VAL A 57 0.62 0.80 8.07
C VAL A 57 -0.88 0.89 8.43
N THR A 58 -1.59 1.93 7.99
CA THR A 58 -3.02 2.08 8.27
C THR A 58 -3.84 0.93 7.69
N GLN A 59 -3.55 0.51 6.46
CA GLN A 59 -4.21 -0.63 5.84
C GLN A 59 -3.93 -1.94 6.59
N SER A 60 -2.69 -2.16 7.06
CA SER A 60 -2.35 -3.34 7.85
C SER A 60 -3.12 -3.42 9.18
N MET A 61 -3.41 -2.29 9.81
CA MET A 61 -4.17 -2.22 11.05
C MET A 61 -5.66 -2.55 10.81
N VAL A 62 -6.23 -2.01 9.74
CA VAL A 62 -7.61 -2.33 9.33
C VAL A 62 -7.75 -3.78 8.92
N GLY A 63 -6.79 -4.31 8.15
CA GLY A 63 -6.73 -5.72 7.78
C GLY A 63 -6.69 -6.61 9.02
N ARG A 64 -5.92 -6.23 10.04
CA ARG A 64 -5.75 -7.03 11.26
C ARG A 64 -7.06 -7.16 12.00
N LYS A 65 -7.77 -6.05 12.19
CA LYS A 65 -9.07 -6.03 12.88
C LYS A 65 -10.15 -6.79 12.11
N THR A 66 -10.12 -6.72 10.78
CA THR A 66 -11.05 -7.47 9.92
C THR A 66 -10.79 -8.98 10.01
N LEU A 67 -9.51 -9.37 9.97
CA LEU A 67 -9.09 -10.77 10.09
C LEU A 67 -9.41 -11.35 11.48
N GLU A 68 -9.19 -10.57 12.55
CA GLU A 68 -9.62 -10.95 13.90
C GLU A 68 -11.12 -11.26 13.94
N SER A 69 -11.96 -10.37 13.39
CA SER A 69 -13.41 -10.59 13.32
C SER A 69 -13.78 -11.84 12.50
N GLN A 70 -13.07 -12.10 11.40
CA GLN A 70 -13.26 -13.31 10.58
C GLN A 70 -12.93 -14.58 11.36
N LEU A 71 -11.77 -14.62 12.01
CA LEU A 71 -11.32 -15.77 12.77
C LEU A 71 -12.20 -16.02 14.01
N GLN A 72 -12.72 -14.97 14.63
CA GLN A 72 -13.69 -15.07 15.71
C GLN A 72 -15.03 -15.64 15.20
N GLN A 73 -15.52 -15.18 14.04
CA GLN A 73 -16.75 -15.73 13.46
C GLN A 73 -16.62 -17.20 13.07
N LEU A 74 -15.42 -17.63 12.66
CA LEU A 74 -15.11 -19.04 12.37
C LEU A 74 -14.85 -19.88 13.62
N GLY A 75 -14.82 -19.29 14.81
CA GLY A 75 -14.53 -19.98 16.07
C GLY A 75 -13.06 -20.38 16.26
N VAL A 76 -12.15 -19.86 15.43
CA VAL A 76 -10.69 -20.08 15.55
C VAL A 76 -10.11 -19.25 16.70
N LEU A 77 -10.59 -18.01 16.85
CA LEU A 77 -10.25 -17.13 17.98
C LEU A 77 -11.44 -16.99 18.92
N GLY A 78 -11.19 -16.94 20.23
CA GLY A 78 -12.21 -16.58 21.22
C GLY A 78 -12.66 -15.12 21.07
N GLY A 79 -13.84 -14.76 21.58
CA GLY A 79 -14.40 -13.41 21.41
C GLY A 79 -13.55 -12.25 21.96
N ASN A 80 -12.67 -12.53 22.93
CA ASN A 80 -11.67 -11.58 23.45
C ASN A 80 -10.24 -11.89 23.00
N ASP A 81 -10.07 -12.93 22.17
CA ASP A 81 -8.77 -13.32 21.67
C ASP A 81 -8.39 -12.47 20.45
N THR A 82 -7.12 -12.12 20.36
CA THR A 82 -6.58 -11.21 19.32
C THR A 82 -5.35 -11.83 18.69
N ILE A 83 -4.99 -11.38 17.49
CA ILE A 83 -3.82 -11.90 16.78
C ILE A 83 -2.54 -11.70 17.61
N SER A 84 -2.49 -10.61 18.38
CA SER A 84 -1.37 -10.29 19.29
C SER A 84 -1.13 -11.34 20.38
N ASN A 85 -2.13 -12.15 20.73
CA ASN A 85 -2.01 -13.21 21.72
C ASN A 85 -1.32 -14.46 21.14
N HIS A 86 -1.12 -14.52 19.82
CA HIS A 86 -0.50 -15.63 19.09
C HIS A 86 0.80 -15.16 18.41
N PRO A 87 1.96 -15.19 19.11
CA PRO A 87 3.18 -14.54 18.64
C PRO A 87 3.69 -15.02 17.27
N ALA A 88 3.55 -16.32 16.97
CA ALA A 88 3.93 -16.87 15.68
C ALA A 88 3.06 -16.30 14.54
N PHE A 89 1.74 -16.28 14.75
CA PHE A 89 0.80 -15.74 13.77
C PHE A 89 0.95 -14.23 13.58
N ASP A 90 1.19 -13.48 14.67
CA ASP A 90 1.45 -12.04 14.58
C ASP A 90 2.76 -11.73 13.84
N ALA A 91 3.80 -12.56 14.00
CA ALA A 91 5.04 -12.43 13.25
C ALA A 91 4.82 -12.66 11.74
N ASP A 92 4.11 -13.72 11.37
CA ASP A 92 3.78 -14.03 9.97
C ASP A 92 2.94 -12.92 9.33
N TYR A 93 1.96 -12.40 10.07
CA TYR A 93 1.14 -11.26 9.63
C TYR A 93 2.00 -10.01 9.36
N LYS A 94 2.93 -9.69 10.27
CA LYS A 94 3.85 -8.55 10.09
C LYS A 94 4.75 -8.74 8.87
N VAL A 95 5.29 -9.93 8.65
CA VAL A 95 6.13 -10.25 7.49
C VAL A 95 5.34 -10.12 6.19
N LEU A 96 4.11 -10.63 6.14
CA LEU A 96 3.22 -10.51 4.98
C LEU A 96 3.02 -9.03 4.59
N TRP A 97 2.68 -8.18 5.55
CA TRP A 97 2.44 -6.75 5.29
C TRP A 97 3.71 -5.96 4.98
N ALA A 98 4.86 -6.39 5.50
CA ALA A 98 6.15 -5.83 5.10
C ALA A 98 6.47 -6.16 3.63
N ASN A 99 6.33 -7.42 3.23
CA ASN A 99 6.55 -7.86 1.84
C ASN A 99 5.57 -7.19 0.87
N HIS A 100 4.31 -7.01 1.27
CA HIS A 100 3.32 -6.26 0.50
C HIS A 100 3.75 -4.80 0.28
N GLY A 101 4.23 -4.13 1.33
CA GLY A 101 4.78 -2.77 1.23
C GLY A 101 6.00 -2.70 0.30
N ASP A 102 6.91 -3.67 0.39
CA ASP A 102 8.09 -3.78 -0.48
C ASP A 102 7.70 -3.95 -1.96
N ALA A 103 6.70 -4.78 -2.24
CA ALA A 103 6.20 -5.02 -3.60
C ALA A 103 5.59 -3.76 -4.22
N ILE A 104 4.71 -3.06 -3.49
CA ILE A 104 4.11 -1.82 -3.99
C ILE A 104 5.18 -0.74 -4.17
N SER A 105 6.14 -0.65 -3.24
CA SER A 105 7.26 0.29 -3.36
C SER A 105 8.09 -0.01 -4.60
N THR A 106 8.35 -1.29 -4.88
CA THR A 106 9.11 -1.68 -6.07
C THR A 106 8.38 -1.31 -7.35
N GLN A 107 7.06 -1.49 -7.38
CA GLN A 107 6.24 -1.08 -8.51
C GLN A 107 6.30 0.45 -8.72
N TYR A 108 6.20 1.23 -7.64
CA TYR A 108 6.16 2.69 -7.71
C TYR A 108 7.53 3.31 -8.01
N SER A 109 8.58 2.96 -7.25
CA SER A 109 9.89 3.61 -7.33
C SER A 109 11.02 2.72 -7.87
N GLY A 110 10.71 1.50 -8.31
CA GLY A 110 11.71 0.54 -8.79
C GLY A 110 12.56 -0.11 -7.69
N THR A 111 12.28 0.16 -6.40
CA THR A 111 13.03 -0.41 -5.27
C THR A 111 12.12 -0.78 -4.08
N PRO A 112 12.55 -1.74 -3.25
CA PRO A 112 11.84 -2.10 -2.01
C PRO A 112 11.61 -0.92 -1.07
N ALA A 113 10.70 -1.07 -0.10
CA ALA A 113 10.35 0.02 0.81
C ALA A 113 11.57 0.41 1.68
N LEU A 114 11.75 1.71 1.88
CA LEU A 114 12.74 2.19 2.84
C LEU A 114 12.24 1.88 4.25
N LYS A 115 13.13 1.49 5.16
CA LYS A 115 12.84 1.10 6.56
C LYS A 115 11.98 -0.17 6.70
N GLY A 116 12.05 -1.11 5.75
CA GLY A 116 11.39 -2.42 5.87
C GLY A 116 11.70 -3.14 7.20
N ASP A 117 12.93 -2.97 7.71
CA ASP A 117 13.37 -3.59 8.97
C ASP A 117 12.64 -3.05 10.21
N PHE A 118 12.18 -1.79 10.18
CA PHE A 118 11.35 -1.24 11.24
C PHE A 118 9.97 -1.89 11.27
N VAL A 119 9.40 -2.20 10.10
CA VAL A 119 8.10 -2.88 9.97
C VAL A 119 8.24 -4.37 10.34
N ARG A 120 9.35 -5.02 9.96
CA ARG A 120 9.61 -6.45 10.20
C ARG A 120 10.00 -6.76 11.64
N TYR A 121 10.85 -5.94 12.26
CA TYR A 121 11.47 -6.27 13.55
C TYR A 121 11.19 -5.24 14.66
N GLY A 122 10.53 -4.11 14.35
CA GLY A 122 10.26 -3.05 15.32
C GLY A 122 11.51 -2.31 15.83
N LYS A 123 12.69 -2.65 15.32
CA LYS A 123 13.98 -2.03 15.65
C LYS A 123 14.79 -1.80 14.38
N ARG A 124 15.62 -0.75 14.40
CA ARG A 124 16.49 -0.41 13.27
C ARG A 124 17.83 -1.14 13.39
N THR A 125 18.08 -2.05 12.48
CA THR A 125 19.35 -2.80 12.36
C THR A 125 20.36 -1.99 11.54
N THR A 126 21.66 -2.15 11.84
CA THR A 126 22.74 -1.50 11.08
C THR A 126 22.78 -1.97 9.62
N GLN A 127 22.47 -3.25 9.38
CA GLN A 127 22.31 -3.80 8.03
C GLN A 127 21.15 -3.13 7.27
N GLY A 128 20.04 -2.85 7.96
CA GLY A 128 18.89 -2.15 7.38
C GLY A 128 19.22 -0.73 6.94
N ILE A 129 20.08 -0.03 7.69
CA ILE A 129 20.51 1.32 7.34
C ILE A 129 21.34 1.33 6.04
N LEU A 130 22.19 0.33 5.82
CA LEU A 130 22.97 0.21 4.58
C LEU A 130 22.08 -0.15 3.37
N ASN A 131 21.13 -1.07 3.56
CA ASN A 131 20.15 -1.39 2.54
C ASN A 131 19.26 -0.19 2.20
N ASP A 132 18.83 0.57 3.20
CA ASP A 132 18.08 1.82 3.02
C ASP A 132 18.88 2.82 2.15
N LEU A 133 20.19 2.96 2.41
CA LEU A 133 21.06 3.84 1.63
C LEU A 133 21.16 3.41 0.16
N TRP A 134 21.37 2.12 -0.08
CA TRP A 134 21.42 1.57 -1.44
C TRP A 134 20.08 1.76 -2.17
N ASN A 135 18.97 1.46 -1.51
CA ASN A 135 17.63 1.66 -2.05
C ASN A 135 17.34 3.14 -2.35
N ALA A 136 17.83 4.07 -1.52
CA ALA A 136 17.68 5.50 -1.75
C ALA A 136 18.48 5.97 -2.99
N LEU A 137 19.72 5.49 -3.15
CA LEU A 137 20.53 5.78 -4.35
C LEU A 137 19.90 5.19 -5.62
N ALA A 138 19.41 3.96 -5.55
CA ALA A 138 18.72 3.33 -6.65
C ALA A 138 17.42 4.07 -7.01
N ARG A 139 16.64 4.55 -6.03
CA ARG A 139 15.47 5.42 -6.29
C ARG A 139 15.87 6.73 -6.95
N TYR A 140 16.95 7.36 -6.51
CA TYR A 140 17.45 8.58 -7.13
C TYR A 140 17.80 8.34 -8.60
N TYR A 141 18.45 7.22 -8.91
CA TYR A 141 18.77 6.86 -10.28
C TYR A 141 17.51 6.56 -11.12
N PHE A 142 16.60 5.70 -10.62
CA PHE A 142 15.39 5.34 -11.36
C PHE A 142 14.48 6.56 -11.61
N ASN A 143 14.28 7.43 -10.61
CA ASN A 143 13.45 8.61 -10.76
C ASN A 143 14.03 9.65 -11.72
N ASN A 144 15.37 9.79 -11.81
CA ASN A 144 15.98 10.80 -12.67
C ASN A 144 16.30 10.31 -14.09
N PHE A 145 16.59 9.01 -14.26
CA PHE A 145 17.16 8.49 -15.50
C PHE A 145 16.36 7.37 -16.17
N ALA A 146 15.44 6.70 -15.45
CA ALA A 146 14.66 5.58 -16.00
C ALA A 146 13.14 5.80 -15.96
N ASP A 147 12.69 6.97 -15.48
CA ASP A 147 11.26 7.25 -15.31
C ASP A 147 10.56 7.60 -16.62
N GLY A 148 11.28 8.17 -17.59
CA GLY A 148 10.72 8.54 -18.91
C GLY A 148 10.04 7.37 -19.61
N THR A 149 10.73 6.23 -19.72
CA THR A 149 10.16 5.03 -20.36
C THR A 149 8.96 4.45 -19.60
N LYS A 150 8.90 4.63 -18.26
CA LYS A 150 7.76 4.19 -17.45
C LYS A 150 6.55 5.09 -17.63
N GLN A 151 6.76 6.41 -17.67
CA GLN A 151 5.68 7.36 -17.96
C GLN A 151 5.15 7.17 -19.38
N ASP A 152 6.04 6.98 -20.36
CA ASP A 152 5.65 6.70 -21.75
C ASP A 152 4.79 5.43 -21.87
N ALA A 153 5.12 4.37 -21.13
CA ALA A 153 4.34 3.14 -21.08
C ALA A 153 2.97 3.32 -20.40
N MET A 154 2.91 4.11 -19.32
CA MET A 154 1.64 4.44 -18.65
C MET A 154 0.75 5.32 -19.53
N ASP A 155 1.32 6.32 -20.19
CA ASP A 155 0.60 7.20 -21.12
C ASP A 155 0.06 6.43 -22.35
N LEU A 156 0.82 5.45 -22.84
CA LEU A 156 0.37 4.53 -23.89
C LEU A 156 -0.82 3.67 -23.44
N LEU A 157 -0.75 3.08 -22.25
CA LEU A 157 -1.84 2.24 -21.71
C LEU A 157 -3.10 3.04 -21.37
N GLN A 158 -2.93 4.29 -20.93
CA GLN A 158 -4.04 5.16 -20.53
C GLN A 158 -4.67 5.90 -21.72
N GLY A 159 -4.09 5.76 -22.93
CA GLY A 159 -4.59 6.41 -24.15
C GLY A 159 -4.21 7.88 -24.29
N HIS A 160 -3.26 8.35 -23.47
CA HIS A 160 -2.72 9.72 -23.50
C HIS A 160 -1.53 9.87 -24.45
N TYR A 161 -1.12 8.80 -25.14
CA TYR A 161 -0.04 8.83 -26.12
C TYR A 161 -0.41 9.71 -27.32
N VAL A 162 0.05 10.96 -27.30
CA VAL A 162 0.08 11.80 -28.48
C VAL A 162 1.18 11.25 -29.37
N SER A 163 0.80 10.44 -30.36
CA SER A 163 1.70 10.15 -31.46
C SER A 163 2.07 11.50 -32.08
N SER A 164 3.29 11.98 -31.85
CA SER A 164 3.87 13.02 -32.69
C SER A 164 4.21 12.38 -34.04
N VAL A 165 3.18 11.95 -34.76
CA VAL A 165 3.29 11.61 -36.17
C VAL A 165 3.53 12.93 -36.88
N SER A 166 4.76 13.03 -37.38
CA SER A 166 5.28 14.03 -38.32
C SER A 166 5.80 15.33 -37.72
N ARG A 167 7.09 15.31 -37.35
CA ARG A 167 7.94 16.51 -37.40
C ARG A 167 8.48 16.79 -38.82
N ASP A 168 8.03 16.04 -39.84
CA ASP A 168 8.51 16.13 -41.23
C ASP A 168 7.41 16.35 -42.29
N ALA A 169 6.17 16.65 -41.89
CA ALA A 169 5.15 17.07 -42.86
C ALA A 169 5.32 18.58 -43.15
N ALA A 170 6.03 18.89 -44.23
CA ALA A 170 6.10 20.23 -44.81
C ALA A 170 4.70 20.85 -44.92
N ILE A 171 4.55 22.08 -44.41
CA ILE A 171 3.33 22.88 -44.52
C ILE A 171 3.08 23.16 -46.01
N PRO A 172 1.94 22.75 -46.61
CA PRO A 172 1.62 23.18 -47.96
C PRO A 172 1.20 24.65 -47.90
N SER A 173 1.94 25.51 -48.61
CA SER A 173 1.58 26.90 -48.84
C SER A 173 0.28 26.98 -49.65
N ARG A 174 -0.69 27.76 -49.17
CA ARG A 174 -1.90 28.10 -49.94
C ARG A 174 -1.55 29.13 -51.02
N PRO A 175 -2.00 28.97 -52.28
CA PRO A 175 -1.95 30.05 -53.26
C PRO A 175 -2.99 31.12 -52.87
N GLY A 176 -2.62 32.38 -53.12
CA GLY A 176 -3.36 33.58 -52.74
C GLY A 176 -4.60 33.88 -53.56
#